data_AF-A0AAN6G872-F1
#
_entry.id   AF-A0AAN6G872-F1
#
_cell.length_a   1.000
_cell.length_b   1.000
_cell.length_c   1.000
_cell.angle_alpha   90.00
_cell.angle_beta   90.00
_cell.angle_gamma   90.00
#
_symmetry.space_group_name_H-M   'P 1'
#
loop_
_entity.id
_entity.type
_entity.pdbx_description
1 polymer ?
#
loop_
_entity_poly.entity_id
_entity_poly.type
_entity_poly.pdbx_seq_one_letter_code
_entity_poly.pdbx_strand_id
1 'polypeptide(L)'
;MSASTREEAVRQRDETRAQREMFERLVKQELVIQAAAMSKDEMPSCTKLFDRCLSCFALFPQLNAIYRHGSFSACEDKVDDWKACLTLRGLDPDEKYKAWIQRRAEIAAHKRMSKQSTEDIWSFRLTPDGTYVDPEHENEVFPNPDPNPSNAPTLG
;
A
#
# COMPACT_ATOMS: atom_id res chain seq x y z
N MET A 1 20.50 -36.20 -8.13
CA MET A 1 20.58 -34.75 -7.91
C MET A 1 19.63 -33.92 -8.78
N SER A 2 18.95 -34.49 -9.78
CA SER A 2 18.06 -33.75 -10.73
C SER A 2 16.58 -33.63 -10.31
N ALA A 3 16.12 -34.40 -9.31
CA ALA A 3 14.72 -34.34 -8.86
C ALA A 3 14.45 -33.14 -7.91
N SER A 4 15.37 -32.85 -6.98
CA SER A 4 15.25 -31.73 -6.02
C SER A 4 15.14 -30.38 -6.71
N THR A 5 15.95 -30.16 -7.75
CA THR A 5 15.97 -28.89 -8.49
C THR A 5 14.68 -28.64 -9.28
N ARG A 6 14.00 -29.70 -9.72
CA ARG A 6 12.71 -29.60 -10.42
C ARG A 6 11.59 -29.24 -9.45
N GLU A 7 11.59 -29.81 -8.25
CA GLU A 7 10.61 -29.48 -7.21
C GLU A 7 10.79 -28.04 -6.70
N GLU A 8 12.02 -27.60 -6.49
CA GLU A 8 12.34 -26.22 -6.13
C GLU A 8 11.89 -25.22 -7.20
N ALA A 9 12.10 -25.53 -8.50
CA ALA A 9 11.65 -24.67 -9.59
C ALA A 9 10.12 -24.55 -9.67
N VAL A 10 9.38 -25.63 -9.36
CA VAL A 10 7.91 -25.61 -9.28
C VAL A 10 7.45 -24.72 -8.13
N ARG A 11 8.05 -24.86 -6.93
CA ARG A 11 7.73 -24.00 -5.78
C ARG A 11 8.00 -22.52 -6.06
N GLN A 12 9.14 -22.18 -6.65
CA GLN A 12 9.45 -20.79 -7.03
C GLN A 12 8.44 -20.24 -8.05
N ARG A 13 7.99 -21.05 -8.99
CA ARG A 13 6.95 -20.65 -9.94
C ARG A 13 5.61 -20.40 -9.24
N ASP A 14 5.22 -21.26 -8.31
CA ASP A 14 3.97 -21.13 -7.58
C ASP A 14 4.00 -19.92 -6.62
N GLU A 15 5.13 -19.68 -5.95
CA GLU A 15 5.37 -18.48 -5.13
C GLU A 15 5.29 -17.19 -5.96
N THR A 16 5.96 -17.15 -7.11
CA THR A 16 5.89 -15.97 -7.99
C THR A 16 4.49 -15.75 -8.55
N ARG A 17 3.72 -16.81 -8.81
CA ARG A 17 2.30 -16.72 -9.19
C ARG A 17 1.46 -16.15 -8.04
N ALA A 18 1.60 -16.68 -6.84
CA ALA A 18 0.86 -16.20 -5.67
C ALA A 18 1.17 -14.73 -5.36
N GLN A 19 2.42 -14.31 -5.48
CA GLN A 19 2.82 -12.90 -5.32
C GLN A 19 2.17 -11.99 -6.36
N ARG A 20 2.04 -12.43 -7.61
CA ARG A 20 1.35 -11.67 -8.67
C ARG A 20 -0.14 -11.54 -8.38
N GLU A 21 -0.81 -12.64 -8.01
CA GLU A 21 -2.24 -12.63 -7.68
C GLU A 21 -2.52 -11.71 -6.47
N MET A 22 -1.65 -11.73 -5.45
CA MET A 22 -1.71 -10.81 -4.31
C MET A 22 -1.49 -9.35 -4.75
N PHE A 23 -0.47 -9.07 -5.56
CA PHE A 23 -0.20 -7.73 -6.08
C PHE A 23 -1.39 -7.18 -6.85
N GLU A 24 -1.97 -7.96 -7.77
CA GLU A 24 -3.14 -7.56 -8.54
C GLU A 24 -4.35 -7.25 -7.64
N ARG A 25 -4.55 -8.03 -6.57
CA ARG A 25 -5.61 -7.76 -5.58
C ARG A 25 -5.37 -6.43 -4.87
N LEU A 26 -4.15 -6.17 -4.40
CA LEU A 26 -3.78 -4.94 -3.71
C LEU A 26 -3.91 -3.72 -4.62
N VAL A 27 -3.48 -3.82 -5.87
CA VAL A 27 -3.62 -2.75 -6.86
C VAL A 27 -5.10 -2.42 -7.07
N LYS A 28 -5.99 -3.41 -7.20
CA LYS A 28 -7.44 -3.17 -7.33
C LYS A 28 -8.01 -2.45 -6.11
N GLN A 29 -7.62 -2.82 -4.90
CA GLN A 29 -8.04 -2.15 -3.68
C GLN A 29 -7.53 -0.71 -3.61
N GLU A 30 -6.24 -0.51 -3.91
CA GLU A 30 -5.63 0.81 -3.93
C GLU A 30 -6.20 1.73 -5.01
N LEU A 31 -6.57 1.20 -6.17
CA LEU A 31 -7.24 1.99 -7.21
C LEU A 31 -8.52 2.64 -6.69
N VAL A 32 -9.34 1.88 -5.94
CA VAL A 32 -10.58 2.41 -5.33
C VAL A 32 -10.25 3.47 -4.28
N ILE A 33 -9.26 3.23 -3.43
CA ILE A 33 -8.84 4.16 -2.38
C ILE A 33 -8.28 5.46 -2.98
N GLN A 34 -7.36 5.37 -3.94
CA GLN A 34 -6.74 6.53 -4.58
C GLN A 34 -7.75 7.33 -5.40
N ALA A 35 -8.68 6.67 -6.10
CA ALA A 35 -9.75 7.34 -6.83
C ALA A 35 -10.72 8.08 -5.89
N ALA A 36 -11.01 7.53 -4.71
CA ALA A 36 -11.80 8.22 -3.69
C ALA A 36 -11.03 9.37 -3.01
N ALA A 37 -9.71 9.21 -2.84
CA ALA A 37 -8.87 10.19 -2.15
C ALA A 37 -8.51 11.43 -2.99
N MET A 38 -8.56 11.32 -4.32
CA MET A 38 -8.20 12.42 -5.21
C MET A 38 -9.22 12.58 -6.31
N SER A 39 -9.91 13.73 -6.32
CA SER A 39 -10.75 14.11 -7.45
C SER A 39 -9.91 14.48 -8.68
N LYS A 40 -10.53 14.45 -9.87
CA LYS A 40 -9.85 14.75 -11.15
C LYS A 40 -9.28 16.17 -11.21
N ASP A 41 -10.00 17.13 -10.64
CA ASP A 41 -9.63 18.54 -10.65
C ASP A 41 -8.49 18.88 -9.68
N GLU A 42 -8.26 18.03 -8.68
CA GLU A 42 -7.19 18.16 -7.68
C GLU A 42 -5.86 17.52 -8.11
N MET A 43 -5.78 17.00 -9.35
CA MET A 43 -4.53 16.42 -9.85
C MET A 43 -3.42 17.50 -9.90
N PRO A 44 -2.28 17.28 -9.23
CA PRO A 44 -1.22 18.28 -9.18
C PRO A 44 -0.61 18.52 -10.57
N SER A 45 -0.34 19.79 -10.87
CA SER A 45 0.41 20.14 -12.07
C SER A 45 1.88 19.70 -11.96
N CYS A 46 2.54 19.48 -13.10
CA CYS A 46 3.95 19.10 -13.10
C CYS A 46 4.85 20.19 -12.50
N THR A 47 4.43 21.46 -12.56
CA THR A 47 5.14 22.58 -11.90
C THR A 47 5.07 22.45 -10.39
N LYS A 48 3.91 22.11 -9.82
CA LYS A 48 3.78 21.88 -8.37
C LYS A 48 4.62 20.69 -7.89
N LEU A 49 4.69 19.63 -8.68
CA LEU A 49 5.55 18.48 -8.38
C LEU A 49 7.04 18.84 -8.48
N PHE A 50 7.41 19.70 -9.44
CA PHE A 50 8.77 20.22 -9.55
C PHE A 50 9.15 21.09 -8.34
N ASP A 51 8.29 22.01 -7.93
CA ASP A 51 8.52 22.83 -6.72
C ASP A 51 8.71 21.94 -5.49
N ARG A 52 7.90 20.87 -5.38
CA ARG A 52 8.03 19.88 -4.30
C ARG A 52 9.37 19.14 -4.36
N CYS A 53 9.81 18.74 -5.55
CA CYS A 53 11.12 18.12 -5.75
C CYS A 53 12.25 19.06 -5.30
N LEU A 54 12.28 20.30 -5.78
CA LEU A 54 13.29 21.29 -5.39
C LEU A 54 13.26 21.60 -3.90
N SER A 55 12.06 21.71 -3.31
CA SER A 55 11.93 21.97 -1.86
C SER A 55 12.55 20.86 -1.01
N CYS A 56 12.58 19.61 -1.49
CA CYS A 56 13.25 18.51 -0.81
C CYS A 56 14.78 18.66 -0.85
N PHE A 57 15.34 19.06 -2.00
CA PHE A 57 16.79 19.26 -2.15
C PHE A 57 17.31 20.58 -1.56
N ALA A 58 16.42 21.44 -1.06
CA ALA A 58 16.84 22.68 -0.41
C ALA A 58 17.72 22.39 0.82
N LEU A 59 18.73 23.25 1.03
CA LEU A 59 19.73 23.06 2.08
C LEU A 59 19.14 23.01 3.49
N PHE A 60 18.18 23.90 3.80
CA PHE A 60 17.60 23.99 5.15
C PHE A 60 16.79 22.74 5.55
N PRO A 61 15.88 22.21 4.71
CA PRO A 61 15.22 20.92 4.99
C PRO A 61 16.18 19.76 5.18
N GLN A 62 17.26 19.69 4.38
CA GLN A 62 18.23 18.60 4.49
C GLN A 62 19.05 18.68 5.78
N LEU A 63 19.44 19.87 6.23
CA LEU A 63 20.09 20.06 7.53
C LEU A 63 19.17 19.64 8.69
N ASN A 64 17.89 19.97 8.62
CA ASN A 64 16.91 19.54 9.62
C ASN A 64 16.71 18.01 9.61
N ALA A 65 16.72 17.38 8.43
CA ALA A 65 16.62 15.94 8.30
C ALA A 65 17.83 15.24 8.95
N ILE A 66 19.04 15.74 8.70
CA ILE A 66 20.26 15.23 9.35
C ILE A 66 20.17 15.43 10.87
N TYR A 67 19.74 16.60 11.33
CA TYR A 67 19.62 16.87 12.78
C TYR A 67 18.62 15.94 13.48
N ARG A 68 17.48 15.62 12.84
CA ARG A 68 16.41 14.80 13.44
C ARG A 68 16.60 13.29 13.25
N HIS A 69 17.05 12.88 12.07
CA HIS A 69 17.07 11.48 11.65
C HIS A 69 18.49 10.95 11.43
N GLY A 70 19.53 11.80 11.47
CA GLY A 70 20.92 11.40 11.28
C GLY A 70 21.29 11.08 9.82
N SER A 71 20.37 11.25 8.87
CA SER A 71 20.57 10.99 7.46
C SER A 71 19.94 12.09 6.60
N PHE A 72 20.40 12.21 5.36
CA PHE A 72 19.68 12.99 4.35
C PHE A 72 18.28 12.42 4.14
N SER A 73 17.34 13.29 3.78
CA SER A 73 15.99 12.86 3.40
C SER A 73 16.02 12.18 2.02
N ALA A 74 15.33 11.06 1.90
CA ALA A 74 15.16 10.37 0.61
C ALA A 74 14.20 11.17 -0.28
N CYS A 75 14.74 11.92 -1.24
CA CYS A 75 13.97 12.74 -2.18
C CYS A 75 13.56 11.99 -3.46
N GLU A 76 13.92 10.71 -3.59
CA GLU A 76 13.69 9.89 -4.79
C GLU A 76 12.21 9.82 -5.18
N ASP A 77 11.32 9.57 -4.20
CA ASP A 77 9.87 9.56 -4.40
C ASP A 77 9.36 10.86 -5.09
N LYS A 78 9.94 12.02 -4.74
CA LYS A 78 9.51 13.33 -5.30
C LYS A 78 10.04 13.55 -6.69
N VAL A 79 11.24 13.07 -6.97
CA VAL A 79 11.83 13.09 -8.31
C VAL A 79 11.01 12.19 -9.24
N ASP A 80 10.61 11.01 -8.78
CA ASP A 80 9.86 10.05 -9.55
C ASP A 80 8.43 10.52 -9.84
N ASP A 81 7.76 11.16 -8.89
CA ASP A 81 6.47 11.83 -9.11
C ASP A 81 6.58 12.89 -10.21
N TRP A 82 7.64 13.71 -10.19
CA TRP A 82 7.88 14.74 -11.19
C TRP A 82 8.14 14.16 -12.58
N LYS A 83 9.04 13.16 -12.68
CA LYS A 83 9.33 12.46 -13.94
C LYS A 83 8.08 11.84 -14.55
N ALA A 84 7.25 11.19 -13.73
CA ALA A 84 6.00 10.60 -14.17
C ALA A 84 5.00 11.62 -14.72
N CYS A 85 4.93 12.80 -14.11
CA CYS A 85 4.09 13.87 -14.64
C CYS A 85 4.57 14.32 -16.04
N LEU A 86 5.89 14.39 -16.25
CA LEU A 86 6.46 14.73 -17.55
C LEU A 86 6.16 13.65 -18.61
N THR A 87 6.26 12.36 -18.27
CA THR A 87 5.94 11.28 -19.21
C THR A 87 4.46 11.28 -19.59
N LEU A 88 3.58 11.72 -18.69
CA LEU A 88 2.12 11.77 -18.90
C LEU A 88 1.62 13.09 -19.51
N ARG A 89 2.50 14.06 -19.79
CA ARG A 89 2.12 15.41 -20.25
C ARG A 89 1.36 15.42 -21.59
N GLY A 90 1.61 14.44 -22.46
CA GLY A 90 1.03 14.37 -23.80
C GLY A 90 -0.32 13.68 -23.90
N LEU A 91 -0.84 13.11 -22.80
CA LEU A 91 -2.12 12.41 -22.80
C LEU A 91 -3.29 13.37 -22.56
N ASP A 92 -4.49 12.93 -22.95
CA ASP A 92 -5.75 13.58 -22.60
C ASP A 92 -5.89 13.69 -21.06
N PRO A 93 -6.50 14.76 -20.51
CA PRO A 93 -6.70 14.91 -19.05
C PRO A 93 -7.33 13.68 -18.37
N ASP A 94 -8.22 12.96 -19.04
CA ASP A 94 -8.92 11.81 -18.47
C ASP A 94 -8.00 10.59 -18.40
N GLU A 95 -7.25 10.36 -19.47
CA GLU A 95 -6.25 9.29 -19.55
C GLU A 95 -5.07 9.56 -18.60
N LYS A 96 -4.65 10.82 -18.52
CA LYS A 96 -3.62 11.28 -17.59
C LYS A 96 -4.01 11.01 -16.15
N TYR A 97 -5.24 11.32 -15.76
CA TYR A 97 -5.74 11.06 -14.41
C TYR A 97 -5.77 9.54 -14.12
N LYS A 98 -6.30 8.73 -15.03
CA LYS A 98 -6.34 7.26 -14.87
C LYS A 98 -4.94 6.67 -14.71
N ALA A 99 -4.00 7.06 -15.58
CA ALA A 99 -2.62 6.60 -15.54
C ALA A 99 -1.91 7.03 -14.24
N TRP A 100 -2.20 8.24 -13.75
CA TRP A 100 -1.67 8.75 -12.48
C TRP A 100 -2.16 7.96 -11.27
N ILE A 101 -3.47 7.71 -11.19
CA ILE A 101 -4.08 6.92 -10.12
C ILE A 101 -3.56 5.48 -10.16
N GLN A 102 -3.45 4.89 -11.35
CA GLN A 102 -2.90 3.55 -11.51
C GLN A 102 -1.46 3.45 -11.01
N ARG A 103 -0.59 4.36 -11.42
CA ARG A 103 0.80 4.42 -10.92
C ARG A 103 0.86 4.51 -9.40
N ARG A 104 0.04 5.37 -8.80
CA ARG A 104 -0.01 5.52 -7.34
C ARG A 104 -0.47 4.25 -6.65
N ALA A 105 -1.47 3.58 -7.21
CA ALA A 105 -1.95 2.30 -6.70
C ALA A 105 -0.88 1.21 -6.77
N GLU A 106 -0.11 1.15 -7.85
CA GLU A 106 1.02 0.21 -8.00
C GLU A 106 2.13 0.48 -6.96
N ILE A 107 2.51 1.75 -6.77
CA ILE A 107 3.51 2.13 -5.75
C ILE A 107 3.00 1.78 -4.34
N ALA A 108 1.74 2.07 -4.04
CA ALA A 108 1.15 1.75 -2.74
C ALA A 108 1.07 0.23 -2.52
N ALA A 109 0.68 -0.54 -3.54
CA ALA A 109 0.68 -2.00 -3.51
C ALA A 109 2.09 -2.55 -3.26
N HIS A 110 3.13 -2.03 -3.92
CA HIS A 110 4.50 -2.43 -3.65
C HIS A 110 4.94 -2.13 -2.21
N LYS A 111 4.57 -0.96 -1.68
CA LYS A 111 4.84 -0.60 -0.28
C LYS A 111 4.14 -1.56 0.69
N ARG A 112 2.89 -1.94 0.40
CA ARG A 112 2.11 -2.92 1.19
C ARG A 112 2.64 -4.35 1.09
N MET A 113 3.22 -4.75 -0.04
CA MET A 113 3.84 -6.07 -0.18
C MET A 113 5.18 -6.21 0.54
N SER A 114 5.79 -5.11 0.99
CA SER A 114 7.03 -5.19 1.76
C SER A 114 6.79 -5.99 3.07
N LYS A 115 7.78 -6.81 3.48
CA LYS A 115 7.71 -7.83 4.55
C LYS A 115 7.30 -7.35 5.95
N GLN A 116 6.87 -6.10 6.11
CA GLN A 116 6.56 -5.45 7.38
C GLN A 116 5.17 -4.79 7.38
N SER A 117 4.26 -5.18 6.47
CA SER A 117 2.89 -4.67 6.51
C SER A 117 2.12 -5.25 7.69
N THR A 118 1.50 -4.40 8.49
CA THR A 118 0.61 -4.80 9.58
C THR A 118 -0.71 -5.39 9.08
N GLU A 119 -0.98 -5.34 7.77
CA GLU A 119 -2.18 -5.91 7.14
C GLU A 119 -2.30 -7.43 7.35
N ASP A 120 -1.17 -8.13 7.44
CA ASP A 120 -1.13 -9.57 7.72
C ASP A 120 -1.65 -9.87 9.14
N ILE A 121 -1.45 -8.98 10.11
CA ILE A 121 -1.98 -9.14 11.47
C ILE A 121 -3.50 -9.14 11.47
N TRP A 122 -4.12 -8.34 10.60
CA TRP A 122 -5.57 -8.28 10.49
C TRP A 122 -6.15 -9.54 9.87
N SER A 123 -5.38 -10.29 9.07
CA SER A 123 -5.83 -11.57 8.50
C SER A 123 -6.07 -12.64 9.57
N PHE A 124 -5.30 -12.67 10.66
CA PHE A 124 -5.51 -13.59 11.79
C PHE A 124 -6.77 -13.27 12.62
N ARG A 125 -7.29 -12.04 12.51
CA ARG A 125 -8.52 -11.64 13.20
C ARG A 125 -9.77 -12.09 12.46
N LEU A 126 -9.66 -12.52 11.20
CA LEU A 126 -10.82 -12.98 10.44
C LEU A 126 -10.91 -14.51 10.52
N THR A 127 -11.95 -15.02 11.18
CA THR A 127 -12.31 -16.45 11.02
C THR A 127 -12.92 -16.67 9.63
N PRO A 128 -12.94 -17.92 9.10
CA PRO A 128 -13.63 -18.25 7.85
C PRO A 128 -15.10 -17.83 7.83
N ASP A 129 -15.70 -17.70 9.02
CA ASP A 129 -17.11 -17.37 9.25
C ASP A 129 -17.35 -15.86 9.47
N GLY A 130 -16.29 -15.04 9.48
CA GLY A 130 -16.38 -13.58 9.61
C GLY A 130 -16.53 -13.05 11.05
N THR A 131 -16.26 -13.88 12.08
CA THR A 131 -16.11 -13.41 13.47
C THR A 131 -14.72 -12.79 13.71
N TYR A 132 -14.62 -11.92 14.73
CA TYR A 132 -13.58 -10.89 14.84
C TYR A 132 -12.24 -11.35 15.45
N VAL A 133 -12.13 -12.56 16.00
CA VAL A 133 -10.87 -13.13 16.48
C VAL A 133 -10.92 -14.66 16.42
N ASP A 134 -9.82 -15.31 16.01
CA ASP A 134 -9.58 -16.74 16.24
C ASP A 134 -9.70 -17.07 17.75
N PRO A 135 -10.51 -18.05 18.17
CA PRO A 135 -10.68 -18.42 19.58
C PRO A 135 -9.38 -18.68 20.33
N GLU A 136 -8.31 -19.11 19.64
CA GLU A 136 -7.01 -19.38 20.26
C GLU A 136 -6.24 -18.10 20.67
N HIS A 137 -6.64 -16.93 20.16
CA HIS A 137 -5.96 -15.64 20.37
C HIS A 137 -6.83 -14.58 21.05
N GLU A 138 -7.93 -15.00 21.68
CA GLU A 138 -8.82 -14.13 22.43
C GLU A 138 -8.12 -13.53 23.67
N ASN A 139 -8.32 -12.24 23.92
CA ASN A 139 -7.81 -11.56 25.11
C ASN A 139 -8.95 -11.25 26.09
N GLU A 140 -8.71 -11.50 27.39
CA GLU A 140 -9.72 -11.28 28.45
C GLU A 140 -10.26 -9.83 28.51
N VAL A 141 -9.51 -8.86 27.98
CA VAL A 141 -9.89 -7.44 27.94
C VAL A 141 -10.89 -7.14 26.83
N PHE A 142 -10.89 -7.90 25.73
CA PHE A 142 -11.78 -7.72 24.58
C PHE A 142 -12.27 -9.09 24.07
N PRO A 143 -13.17 -9.75 24.82
CA PRO A 143 -13.68 -11.05 24.43
C PRO A 143 -14.47 -11.00 23.11
N ASN A 144 -14.50 -12.12 22.40
CA ASN A 144 -15.34 -12.28 21.23
C ASN A 144 -16.83 -12.15 21.63
N PRO A 145 -17.68 -11.57 20.75
CA PRO A 145 -19.10 -11.53 21.03
C PRO A 145 -19.66 -12.95 21.10
N ASP A 146 -20.47 -13.22 22.13
CA ASP A 146 -21.11 -14.51 22.30
C ASP A 146 -21.88 -14.90 21.03
N PRO A 147 -21.69 -16.12 20.49
CA PRO A 147 -22.36 -16.56 19.27
C PRO A 147 -23.88 -16.75 19.46
N ASN A 148 -24.36 -16.66 20.70
CA ASN A 148 -25.78 -16.75 21.03
C ASN A 148 -26.38 -15.34 21.19
N PRO A 149 -27.29 -14.90 20.28
CA PRO A 149 -27.83 -13.55 20.28
C PRO A 149 -28.63 -13.20 21.55
N SER A 150 -29.03 -14.18 22.37
CA SER A 150 -29.69 -13.94 23.66
C SER A 150 -28.75 -13.52 24.80
N ASN A 151 -27.43 -13.63 24.63
CA ASN A 151 -26.44 -13.24 25.64
C ASN A 151 -25.67 -11.96 25.27
N ALA A 152 -25.96 -11.34 24.12
CA ALA A 152 -25.32 -10.11 23.71
C ALA A 152 -25.58 -9.01 24.77
N PRO A 153 -24.55 -8.29 25.23
CA PRO A 153 -24.73 -7.22 26.20
C PRO A 153 -25.63 -6.15 25.57
N THR A 154 -26.85 -6.03 26.07
CA THR A 154 -27.76 -4.93 25.74
C THR A 154 -27.08 -3.62 26.18
N LEU A 155 -26.74 -2.77 25.20
CA LEU A 155 -26.29 -1.40 25.45
C LEU A 155 -27.38 -0.66 26.24
N GLY A 156 -27.14 -0.50 27.54
CA GLY A 156 -27.94 0.32 28.46
C GLY A 156 -27.39 1.72 28.58
#